data_AF-U5MQ73-F1
#
_entry.id   AF-U5MQ73-F1
#
_cell.length_a   1.000
_cell.length_b   1.000
_cell.length_c   1.000
_cell.angle_alpha   90.00
_cell.angle_beta   90.00
_cell.angle_gamma   90.00
#
_symmetry.space_group_name_H-M   'P 1'
#
loop_
_entity.id
_entity.type
_entity.pdbx_description
1 polymer ?
#
loop_
_entity_poly.entity_id
_entity_poly.type
_entity_poly.pdbx_seq_one_letter_code
_entity_poly.pdbx_strand_id
1 'polypeptide(L)'
;MNEIKKDKDKFYIGENSANPIAEITFISTDDNKLIVNHTYVSDSLRGQGIAMKLVEKVIEYARAENKKIVPACSYVDKVMTNKDEYKDILE
;
A
#
# COMPACT_ATOMS: atom_id res chain seq x y z
N MET A 1 -4.41 -15.08 11.82
CA MET A 1 -4.43 -13.66 11.41
C MET A 1 -3.37 -13.49 10.34
N ASN A 2 -3.71 -12.93 9.18
CA ASN A 2 -2.74 -12.67 8.13
C ASN A 2 -1.86 -11.49 8.55
N GLU A 3 -0.58 -11.75 8.82
CA GLU A 3 0.39 -10.73 9.22
C GLU A 3 0.96 -10.02 7.99
N ILE A 4 0.96 -8.68 8.02
CA ILE A 4 1.59 -7.85 6.99
C ILE A 4 3.06 -7.68 7.35
N LYS A 5 3.93 -8.19 6.48
CA LYS A 5 5.39 -8.06 6.57
C LYS A 5 5.85 -6.89 5.71
N LYS A 6 6.95 -6.24 6.13
CA LYS A 6 7.58 -5.13 5.41
C LYS A 6 8.89 -5.60 4.77
N ASP A 7 9.06 -5.26 3.51
CA ASP A 7 10.33 -5.31 2.77
C ASP A 7 10.77 -3.87 2.41
N LYS A 8 11.88 -3.71 1.70
CA LYS A 8 12.48 -2.40 1.39
C LYS A 8 11.50 -1.45 0.66
N ASP A 9 10.78 -1.97 -0.32
CA ASP A 9 9.92 -1.22 -1.24
C ASP A 9 8.53 -1.85 -1.37
N LYS A 10 8.15 -2.74 -0.44
CA LYS A 10 6.84 -3.36 -0.44
C LYS A 10 6.35 -3.83 0.93
N PHE A 11 5.03 -3.89 1.08
CA PHE A 11 4.38 -4.68 2.13
C PHE A 11 3.75 -5.90 1.52
N TYR A 12 3.84 -7.03 2.21
CA TYR A 12 3.30 -8.28 1.69
C TYR A 12 2.74 -9.18 2.79
N ILE A 13 1.87 -10.08 2.40
CA ILE A 13 1.32 -11.16 3.21
C ILE A 13 1.69 -12.46 2.51
N GLY A 14 2.19 -13.41 3.29
CA GLY A 14 2.58 -14.73 2.82
C GLY A 14 3.76 -15.29 3.58
N GLU A 15 4.15 -16.50 3.23
CA GLU A 15 5.31 -17.16 3.81
C GLU A 15 6.61 -16.46 3.38
N ASN A 16 6.71 -16.07 2.10
CA ASN A 16 7.90 -15.46 1.51
C ASN A 16 7.57 -14.21 0.69
N SER A 17 8.48 -13.22 0.72
CA SER A 17 8.48 -12.01 -0.11
C SER A 17 8.56 -12.34 -1.61
N ALA A 18 9.15 -13.47 -2.01
CA ALA A 18 9.29 -13.88 -3.41
C ALA A 18 7.97 -14.32 -4.07
N ASN A 19 7.05 -14.93 -3.30
CA ASN A 19 5.74 -15.39 -3.79
C ASN A 19 4.66 -15.05 -2.75
N PRO A 20 4.32 -13.77 -2.59
CA PRO A 20 3.34 -13.35 -1.61
C PRO A 20 1.92 -13.68 -2.10
N ILE A 21 1.03 -13.96 -1.15
CA ILE A 21 -0.41 -14.13 -1.43
C ILE A 21 -1.11 -12.78 -1.55
N ALA A 22 -0.52 -11.71 -1.04
CA ALA A 22 -0.91 -10.33 -1.30
C ALA A 22 0.29 -9.41 -1.13
N GLU A 23 0.42 -8.38 -1.95
CA GLU A 23 1.47 -7.37 -1.82
C GLU A 23 1.03 -6.00 -2.32
N ILE A 24 1.74 -4.98 -1.84
CA ILE A 24 1.67 -3.61 -2.29
C ILE A 24 3.09 -3.08 -2.40
N THR A 25 3.47 -2.55 -3.56
CA THR A 25 4.80 -2.01 -3.79
C THR A 25 4.74 -0.49 -3.86
N PHE A 26 5.82 0.15 -3.44
CA PHE A 26 5.95 1.58 -3.45
C PHE A 26 7.40 2.01 -3.69
N ILE A 27 7.56 3.18 -4.31
CA ILE A 27 8.86 3.78 -4.59
C ILE A 27 8.98 5.02 -3.74
N SER A 28 9.95 5.04 -2.82
CA SER A 28 10.27 6.25 -2.05
C SER A 28 11.16 7.16 -2.89
N THR A 29 10.82 8.44 -2.99
CA THR A 29 11.61 9.45 -3.68
C THR A 29 12.25 10.41 -2.68
N ASP A 30 13.24 11.19 -3.14
CA ASP A 30 13.93 12.19 -2.32
C ASP A 30 13.05 13.42 -2.01
N ASP A 31 12.06 13.73 -2.86
CA ASP A 31 11.09 14.83 -2.68
C ASP A 31 10.02 14.59 -1.59
N ASN A 32 10.29 13.72 -0.61
CA ASN A 32 9.33 13.29 0.41
C ASN A 32 8.06 12.68 -0.20
N LYS A 33 8.17 11.91 -1.29
CA LYS A 33 7.04 11.25 -1.93
C LYS A 33 7.19 9.73 -1.88
N LEU A 34 6.05 9.06 -1.91
CA LEU A 34 5.93 7.62 -1.91
C LEU A 34 4.96 7.21 -3.02
N ILE A 35 5.51 6.74 -4.13
CA ILE A 35 4.74 6.39 -5.31
C ILE A 35 4.26 4.96 -5.17
N VAL A 36 2.95 4.76 -5.01
CA VAL A 36 2.36 3.43 -4.85
C VAL A 36 1.91 2.93 -6.21
N ASN A 37 2.68 2.01 -6.79
CA ASN A 37 2.57 1.65 -8.21
C ASN A 37 1.94 0.27 -8.46
N HIS A 38 1.97 -0.64 -7.49
CA HIS A 38 1.40 -1.97 -7.66
C HIS A 38 0.67 -2.44 -6.41
N THR A 39 -0.44 -3.14 -6.61
CA THR A 39 -1.17 -3.84 -5.55
C THR A 39 -1.70 -5.14 -6.13
N TYR A 40 -1.39 -6.24 -5.47
CA TYR A 40 -1.82 -7.57 -5.85
C TYR A 40 -2.40 -8.29 -4.64
N VAL A 41 -3.50 -9.01 -4.85
CA VAL A 41 -4.12 -9.86 -3.84
C VAL A 41 -4.62 -11.11 -4.54
N SER A 42 -4.18 -12.28 -4.06
CA SER A 42 -4.65 -13.58 -4.55
C SER A 42 -6.17 -13.72 -4.36
N ASP A 43 -6.84 -14.37 -5.30
CA ASP A 43 -8.28 -14.63 -5.21
C ASP A 43 -8.70 -15.38 -3.93
N SER A 44 -7.80 -16.18 -3.35
CA SER A 44 -8.01 -16.84 -2.05
C SER A 44 -8.28 -15.87 -0.89
N LEU A 45 -7.86 -14.60 -1.04
CA LEU A 45 -8.03 -13.53 -0.06
C LEU A 45 -9.09 -12.49 -0.48
N ARG A 46 -9.78 -12.73 -1.61
CA ARG A 46 -10.80 -11.83 -2.12
C ARG A 46 -11.98 -11.75 -1.14
N GLY A 47 -12.57 -10.56 -1.02
CA GLY A 47 -13.67 -10.30 -0.08
C GLY A 47 -13.27 -10.14 1.38
N GLN A 48 -11.97 -10.29 1.73
CA GLN A 48 -11.48 -10.14 3.11
C GLN A 48 -10.92 -8.73 3.41
N GLY A 49 -11.01 -7.80 2.46
CA GLY A 49 -10.50 -6.43 2.61
C GLY A 49 -8.97 -6.32 2.69
N ILE A 50 -8.22 -7.34 2.24
CA ILE A 50 -6.75 -7.37 2.34
C ILE A 50 -6.09 -6.23 1.57
N ALA A 51 -6.56 -5.93 0.35
CA ALA A 51 -6.02 -4.82 -0.46
C ALA A 51 -6.11 -3.48 0.28
N MET A 52 -7.23 -3.24 0.98
CA MET A 52 -7.42 -2.02 1.77
C MET A 52 -6.46 -1.96 2.95
N LYS A 53 -6.28 -3.06 3.70
CA LYS A 53 -5.33 -3.12 4.83
C LYS A 53 -3.88 -2.85 4.39
N LEU A 54 -3.50 -3.32 3.21
CA LEU A 54 -2.19 -3.04 2.62
C LEU A 54 -2.02 -1.55 2.31
N VAL A 55 -3.04 -0.92 1.70
CA VAL A 55 -3.04 0.52 1.44
C VAL A 55 -2.95 1.32 2.76
N GLU A 56 -3.71 0.94 3.77
CA GLU A 56 -3.66 1.57 5.09
C GLU A 56 -2.26 1.48 5.72
N LYS A 57 -1.57 0.33 5.59
CA LYS A 57 -0.17 0.23 6.05
C LYS A 57 0.80 1.12 5.29
N VAL A 58 0.59 1.30 3.99
CA VAL A 58 1.40 2.25 3.22
C VAL A 58 1.14 3.69 3.67
N ILE A 59 -0.12 4.04 3.96
CA ILE A 59 -0.50 5.36 4.49
C ILE A 59 0.14 5.62 5.85
N GLU A 60 0.05 4.67 6.78
CA GLU A 60 0.69 4.79 8.09
C GLU A 60 2.21 4.94 7.96
N TYR A 61 2.83 4.19 7.06
CA TYR A 61 4.26 4.30 6.80
C TYR A 61 4.65 5.67 6.22
N ALA A 62 3.89 6.16 5.24
CA ALA A 62 4.12 7.48 4.66
C ALA A 62 3.95 8.60 5.70
N ARG A 63 2.93 8.51 6.59
CA ARG A 63 2.75 9.45 7.71
C ARG A 63 3.94 9.42 8.66
N ALA A 64 4.41 8.24 9.05
CA ALA A 64 5.55 8.08 9.94
C ALA A 64 6.85 8.66 9.34
N GLU A 65 7.03 8.51 8.03
CA GLU A 65 8.18 9.01 7.29
C GLU A 65 8.05 10.49 6.86
N ASN A 66 6.93 11.15 7.18
CA ASN A 66 6.58 12.50 6.70
C ASN A 66 6.61 12.62 5.16
N LYS A 67 6.16 11.57 4.47
CA LYS A 67 6.07 11.51 3.01
C LYS A 67 4.63 11.61 2.53
N LYS A 68 4.42 12.21 1.37
CA LYS A 68 3.16 12.21 0.64
C LYS A 68 3.03 10.99 -0.26
N ILE A 69 1.82 10.51 -0.48
CA ILE A 69 1.54 9.37 -1.35
C ILE A 69 1.12 9.85 -2.73
N VAL A 70 1.78 9.29 -3.74
CA VAL A 70 1.41 9.45 -5.16
C VAL A 70 0.77 8.13 -5.61
N PRO A 71 -0.57 8.09 -5.81
CA PRO A 71 -1.25 6.86 -6.18
C PRO A 71 -1.11 6.56 -7.69
N ALA A 72 -0.02 5.90 -8.08
CA ALA A 72 0.19 5.49 -9.48
C ALA A 72 -0.63 4.24 -9.88
N CYS A 73 -1.03 3.42 -8.91
CA CYS A 73 -1.93 2.30 -9.12
C CYS A 73 -3.39 2.77 -9.13
N SER A 74 -4.15 2.40 -10.16
CA SER A 74 -5.58 2.78 -10.30
C SER A 74 -6.47 2.32 -9.15
N TYR A 75 -6.12 1.21 -8.47
CA TYR A 75 -6.84 0.78 -7.27
C TYR A 75 -6.59 1.72 -6.10
N VAL A 76 -5.32 2.08 -5.87
CA VAL A 76 -4.92 2.96 -4.77
C VAL A 76 -5.50 4.35 -4.98
N ASP A 77 -5.45 4.87 -6.21
CA ASP A 77 -6.07 6.14 -6.59
C ASP A 77 -7.56 6.17 -6.23
N LYS A 78 -8.31 5.12 -6.62
CA LYS A 78 -9.73 4.99 -6.25
C LYS A 78 -9.97 4.93 -4.74
N VAL A 79 -9.12 4.23 -3.99
CA VAL A 79 -9.27 4.12 -2.53
C VAL A 79 -8.99 5.47 -1.86
N MET A 80 -7.97 6.18 -2.34
CA MET A 80 -7.54 7.44 -1.75
C MET A 80 -8.45 8.61 -2.10
N THR A 81 -8.92 8.70 -3.34
CA THR A 81 -9.82 9.77 -3.81
C THR A 81 -11.23 9.68 -3.21
N ASN A 82 -11.72 8.48 -2.87
CA ASN A 82 -13.04 8.29 -2.28
C ASN A 82 -13.12 8.64 -0.78
N LYS A 83 -11.99 8.89 -0.12
CA LYS A 83 -11.94 9.10 1.34
C LYS A 83 -11.26 10.42 1.66
N ASP A 84 -12.04 11.37 2.17
CA ASP A 84 -11.53 12.65 2.67
C ASP A 84 -10.41 12.51 3.72
N GLU A 85 -10.41 11.40 4.48
CA GLU A 85 -9.41 11.09 5.50
C GLU A 85 -7.97 10.99 4.98
N TYR A 86 -7.77 10.80 3.67
CA TYR A 86 -6.45 10.65 3.06
C TYR A 86 -5.98 11.88 2.29
N LYS A 87 -6.79 12.94 2.26
CA LYS A 87 -6.45 14.20 1.57
C LYS A 87 -5.25 14.92 2.19
N ASP A 88 -4.95 14.68 3.47
CA ASP A 88 -3.79 15.25 4.16
C ASP A 88 -2.45 14.73 3.61
N ILE A 89 -2.44 13.47 3.15
CA ILE A 89 -1.23 12.77 2.73
C ILE A 89 -1.17 12.50 1.22
N LEU A 90 -2.24 12.76 0.50
CA LEU A 90 -2.23 12.77 -0.96
C LEU A 90 -1.35 13.91 -1.50
N GLU A 91 -0.65 13.63 -2.60
CA GLU A 91 -0.02 14.64 -3.44
C GLU A 91 -0.95 15.15 -4.54
#